data_AF-H2C3X7-F1
#
_entry.id   AF-H2C3X7-F1
#
_cell.length_a   1.000
_cell.length_b   1.000
_cell.length_c   1.000
_cell.angle_alpha   90.00
_cell.angle_beta   90.00
_cell.angle_gamma   90.00
#
_symmetry.space_group_name_H-M   'P 1'
#
loop_
_entity.id
_entity.type
_entity.pdbx_description
1 polymer ?
#
loop_
_entity_poly.entity_id
_entity_poly.type
_entity_poly.pdbx_seq_one_letter_code
_entity_poly.pdbx_strand_id
1 'polypeptide(L)'
;MEKAIEPWGVNVPFTIIALTYWALGSSTLFFDPSDHPYLMMIGAYSLYEGMFLRLFFPARKYLPLHLTSLVLMSVPLYPFQALSSTFLFLTELLGIRDVRSYGSKFPLNLLVLSSPIVSSLVWFLFPFTGYNTLVTGLLLYLLGVNVGIFSATMGLKAKFGIWQLPVFLLSFLSFLPKLLVFILVGYYVWLWVGTRKVRMELTPLLTLICSLSVTASSLILGQGIHAFALGVMTPMFYSCITYSTSRYNYGRTTPIPVLLAVSYFLRFLNLEVSGILFVVVTLYFLLLIRHNMTITTLKLGMSAKYLRG
;
A
#
# COMPACT_ATOMS: atom_id res chain seq x y z
N MET A 1 20.62 -30.82 4.11
CA MET A 1 20.05 -29.64 4.80
C MET A 1 19.61 -28.67 3.73
N GLU A 2 18.31 -28.59 3.49
CA GLU A 2 17.75 -27.62 2.53
C GLU A 2 18.18 -26.21 2.91
N LYS A 3 18.52 -25.39 1.92
CA LYS A 3 18.81 -23.96 2.10
C LYS A 3 17.53 -23.31 2.64
N ALA A 4 17.38 -23.28 3.96
CA ALA A 4 16.28 -22.60 4.61
C ALA A 4 16.25 -21.15 4.10
N ILE A 5 15.07 -20.71 3.65
CA ILE A 5 14.88 -19.32 3.26
C ILE A 5 15.05 -18.49 4.52
N GLU A 6 16.20 -17.81 4.65
CA GLU A 6 16.41 -16.85 5.74
C GLU A 6 15.69 -15.54 5.42
N PRO A 7 14.60 -15.18 6.13
CA PRO A 7 13.97 -13.90 5.95
C PRO A 7 14.76 -12.79 6.65
N TRP A 8 14.49 -11.54 6.29
CA TRP A 8 14.90 -10.37 7.05
C TRP A 8 13.81 -9.29 6.98
N GLY A 9 13.87 -8.29 7.86
CA GLY A 9 12.84 -7.25 7.99
C GLY A 9 12.94 -6.18 6.91
N VAL A 10 12.89 -6.58 5.63
CA VAL A 10 13.06 -5.69 4.47
C VAL A 10 12.13 -4.48 4.48
N ASN A 11 10.90 -4.62 4.99
CA ASN A 11 9.93 -3.52 5.04
C ASN A 11 10.33 -2.38 6.00
N VAL A 12 11.16 -2.64 7.01
CA VAL A 12 11.52 -1.66 8.05
C VAL A 12 12.21 -0.44 7.46
N PRO A 13 13.34 -0.57 6.73
CA PRO A 13 14.01 0.60 6.14
C PRO A 13 13.13 1.35 5.13
N PHE A 14 12.32 0.64 4.33
CA PHE A 14 11.36 1.27 3.42
C PHE A 14 10.27 2.07 4.16
N THR A 15 9.79 1.56 5.30
CA THR A 15 8.83 2.29 6.14
C THR A 15 9.46 3.56 6.71
N ILE A 16 10.74 3.51 7.11
CA ILE A 16 11.47 4.69 7.58
C ILE A 16 11.59 5.73 6.46
N ILE A 17 12.01 5.32 5.25
CA ILE A 17 12.08 6.21 4.08
C ILE A 17 10.72 6.86 3.79
N ALA A 18 9.64 6.07 3.84
CA ALA A 18 8.29 6.58 3.62
C ALA A 18 7.91 7.70 4.59
N LEU A 19 8.15 7.50 5.89
CA LEU A 19 7.87 8.48 6.93
C LEU A 19 8.74 9.73 6.76
N THR A 20 10.00 9.57 6.38
CA THR A 20 10.90 10.69 6.09
C THR A 20 10.36 11.53 4.94
N TYR A 21 9.95 10.91 3.83
CA TYR A 21 9.39 11.65 2.70
C TYR A 21 8.04 12.30 3.01
N TRP A 22 7.19 11.66 3.81
CA TRP A 22 5.95 12.29 4.27
C TRP A 22 6.20 13.49 5.19
N ALA A 23 7.20 13.40 6.07
CA ALA A 23 7.60 14.51 6.92
C ALA A 23 8.17 15.67 6.09
N LEU A 24 9.07 15.37 5.14
CA LEU A 24 9.63 16.35 4.21
C LEU A 24 8.53 16.99 3.36
N GLY A 25 7.68 16.20 2.72
CA GLY A 25 6.55 16.69 1.93
C GLY A 25 5.55 17.51 2.75
N SER A 26 5.35 17.19 4.03
CA SER A 26 4.53 18.03 4.91
C SER A 26 5.22 19.36 5.21
N SER A 27 6.53 19.36 5.41
CA SER A 27 7.30 20.59 5.65
C SER A 27 7.32 21.51 4.44
N THR A 28 7.29 20.97 3.21
CA THR A 28 7.31 21.80 2.00
C THR A 28 6.03 22.62 1.82
N LEU A 29 4.92 22.27 2.48
CA LEU A 29 3.72 23.13 2.50
C LEU A 29 3.99 24.55 3.05
N PHE A 30 5.05 24.74 3.84
CA PHE A 30 5.43 26.04 4.40
C PHE A 30 6.47 26.81 3.57
N PHE A 31 7.20 26.13 2.69
CA PHE A 31 8.37 26.71 2.00
C PHE A 31 8.28 26.61 0.47
N ASP A 32 7.88 25.44 -0.06
CA ASP A 32 7.66 25.21 -1.48
C ASP A 32 6.58 24.12 -1.70
N PRO A 33 5.29 24.51 -1.77
CA PRO A 33 4.19 23.55 -1.90
C PRO A 33 4.24 22.69 -3.17
N SER A 34 5.05 23.05 -4.17
CA SER A 34 5.12 22.32 -5.45
C SER A 34 5.69 20.91 -5.30
N ASP A 35 6.59 20.71 -4.33
CA ASP A 35 7.23 19.43 -4.04
C ASP A 35 6.38 18.50 -3.16
N HIS A 36 5.36 19.04 -2.48
CA HIS A 36 4.48 18.27 -1.60
C HIS A 36 3.92 16.98 -2.25
N PRO A 37 3.20 17.05 -3.39
CA PRO A 37 2.62 15.84 -4.01
C PRO A 37 3.67 14.82 -4.42
N TYR A 38 4.85 15.27 -4.84
CA TYR A 38 5.95 14.40 -5.26
C TYR A 38 6.51 13.58 -4.09
N LEU A 39 6.87 14.26 -3.00
CA LEU A 39 7.41 13.61 -1.80
C LEU A 39 6.38 12.69 -1.15
N MET A 40 5.10 13.11 -1.10
CA MET A 40 4.01 12.26 -0.58
C MET A 40 3.87 10.97 -1.40
N MET A 41 4.00 11.06 -2.72
CA MET A 41 3.91 9.91 -3.63
C MET A 41 5.13 8.98 -3.50
N ILE A 42 6.36 9.51 -3.43
CA ILE A 42 7.55 8.67 -3.19
C ILE A 42 7.42 7.94 -1.85
N GLY A 43 6.92 8.61 -0.81
CA GLY A 43 6.67 7.96 0.48
C GLY A 43 5.65 6.82 0.40
N ALA A 44 4.59 7.00 -0.40
CA ALA A 44 3.61 5.94 -0.66
C ALA A 44 4.21 4.73 -1.40
N TYR A 45 5.01 4.99 -2.44
CA TYR A 45 5.73 3.94 -3.16
C TYR A 45 6.75 3.24 -2.26
N SER A 46 7.43 3.96 -1.38
CA SER A 46 8.35 3.37 -0.39
C SER A 46 7.62 2.35 0.50
N LEU A 47 6.44 2.68 1.05
CA LEU A 47 5.63 1.72 1.82
C LEU A 47 5.22 0.52 0.98
N TYR A 48 4.77 0.78 -0.26
CA TYR A 48 4.39 -0.26 -1.20
C TYR A 48 5.54 -1.26 -1.45
N GLU A 49 6.72 -0.79 -1.85
CA GLU A 49 7.85 -1.65 -2.20
C GLU A 49 8.31 -2.47 -0.99
N GLY A 50 8.43 -1.83 0.18
CA GLY A 50 8.81 -2.52 1.41
C GLY A 50 7.85 -3.63 1.81
N MET A 51 6.54 -3.38 1.65
CA MET A 51 5.51 -4.36 1.99
C MET A 51 5.37 -5.46 0.93
N PHE A 52 5.55 -5.14 -0.35
CA PHE A 52 5.61 -6.12 -1.42
C PHE A 52 6.76 -7.11 -1.17
N LEU A 53 7.97 -6.60 -0.94
CA LEU A 53 9.15 -7.43 -0.67
C LEU A 53 8.95 -8.30 0.57
N ARG A 54 8.41 -7.74 1.66
CA ARG A 54 8.15 -8.52 2.89
C ARG A 54 7.14 -9.65 2.68
N LEU A 55 6.04 -9.37 1.99
CA LEU A 55 4.93 -10.34 1.90
C LEU A 55 5.22 -11.47 0.92
N PHE A 56 5.97 -11.21 -0.15
CA PHE A 56 6.13 -12.16 -1.25
C PHE A 56 7.57 -12.68 -1.40
N PHE A 57 8.59 -11.84 -1.12
CA PHE A 57 9.98 -12.17 -1.40
C PHE A 57 10.96 -11.77 -0.27
N PRO A 58 10.71 -12.14 1.01
CA PRO A 58 11.51 -11.65 2.15
C PRO A 58 12.92 -12.27 2.24
N ALA A 59 13.31 -13.14 1.32
CA ALA A 59 14.52 -13.95 1.40
C ALA A 59 15.80 -13.11 1.29
N ARG A 60 16.77 -13.37 2.17
CA ARG A 60 18.11 -12.76 2.10
C ARG A 60 18.87 -13.05 0.81
N LYS A 61 18.52 -14.12 0.08
CA LYS A 61 19.07 -14.38 -1.26
C LYS A 61 18.87 -13.19 -2.21
N TYR A 62 17.78 -12.44 -2.07
CA TYR A 62 17.48 -11.27 -2.91
C TYR A 62 17.99 -9.95 -2.29
N LEU A 63 18.77 -10.01 -1.20
CA LEU A 63 19.27 -8.82 -0.49
C LEU A 63 19.93 -7.78 -1.42
N PRO A 64 20.77 -8.14 -2.40
CA PRO A 64 21.32 -7.16 -3.34
C PRO A 64 20.24 -6.36 -4.07
N LEU A 65 19.18 -7.01 -4.57
CA LEU A 65 18.10 -6.35 -5.28
C LEU A 65 17.21 -5.51 -4.34
N HIS A 66 16.98 -6.01 -3.12
CA HIS A 66 16.29 -5.25 -2.08
C HIS A 66 17.03 -3.95 -1.74
N LEU A 67 18.35 -4.04 -1.55
CA LEU A 67 19.18 -2.88 -1.22
C LEU A 67 19.28 -1.91 -2.40
N THR A 68 19.40 -2.40 -3.63
CA THR A 68 19.38 -1.55 -4.82
C THR A 68 18.05 -0.79 -4.93
N SER A 69 16.92 -1.48 -4.76
CA SER A 69 15.60 -0.82 -4.75
C SER A 69 15.54 0.23 -3.63
N LEU A 70 15.95 -0.12 -2.41
CA LEU A 70 15.98 0.81 -1.27
C LEU A 70 16.81 2.08 -1.54
N VAL A 71 18.03 1.91 -2.09
CA VAL A 71 18.93 3.03 -2.39
C VAL A 71 18.35 3.91 -3.49
N LEU A 72 17.81 3.32 -4.56
CA LEU A 72 17.20 4.06 -5.65
C LEU A 72 15.97 4.85 -5.15
N MET A 73 15.09 4.21 -4.38
CA MET A 73 13.91 4.85 -3.75
C MET A 73 14.32 6.04 -2.85
N SER A 74 15.47 5.98 -2.19
CA SER A 74 15.98 7.05 -1.32
C SER A 74 16.46 8.31 -2.05
N VAL A 75 16.58 8.28 -3.38
CA VAL A 75 16.93 9.44 -4.20
C VAL A 75 15.66 10.05 -4.80
N PRO A 76 15.24 11.27 -4.41
CA PRO A 76 13.95 11.86 -4.83
C PRO A 76 13.99 12.42 -6.25
N LEU A 77 14.31 11.57 -7.23
CA LEU A 77 14.33 11.89 -8.65
C LEU A 77 13.55 10.81 -9.41
N TYR A 78 12.66 11.22 -10.32
CA TYR A 78 11.72 10.28 -10.95
C TYR A 78 12.40 9.10 -11.68
N PRO A 79 13.58 9.22 -12.32
CA PRO A 79 14.22 8.07 -12.96
C PRO A 79 14.65 7.02 -11.94
N PHE A 80 15.06 7.45 -10.75
CA PHE A 80 15.44 6.55 -9.67
C PHE A 80 14.22 5.80 -9.11
N GLN A 81 13.05 6.45 -9.07
CA GLN A 81 11.78 5.81 -8.69
C GLN A 81 11.37 4.74 -9.72
N ALA A 82 11.49 5.05 -11.01
CA ALA A 82 11.25 4.09 -12.09
C ALA A 82 12.21 2.88 -12.01
N LEU A 83 13.51 3.14 -11.79
CA LEU A 83 14.51 2.10 -11.61
C LEU A 83 14.25 1.27 -10.35
N SER A 84 13.86 1.88 -9.23
CA SER A 84 13.52 1.15 -8.00
C SER A 84 12.42 0.12 -8.26
N SER A 85 11.31 0.55 -8.87
CA SER A 85 10.20 -0.34 -9.23
C SER A 85 10.61 -1.40 -10.28
N THR A 86 11.61 -1.10 -11.11
CA THR A 86 12.20 -2.09 -12.04
C THR A 86 12.98 -3.16 -11.28
N PHE A 87 13.81 -2.79 -10.30
CA PHE A 87 14.52 -3.75 -9.44
C PHE A 87 13.57 -4.55 -8.55
N LEU A 88 12.46 -3.96 -8.11
CA LEU A 88 11.36 -4.66 -7.46
C LEU A 88 10.77 -5.76 -8.37
N PHE A 89 10.48 -5.42 -9.63
CA PHE A 89 9.99 -6.37 -10.62
C PHE A 89 11.01 -7.49 -10.93
N LEU A 90 12.31 -7.17 -11.02
CA LEU A 90 13.36 -8.17 -11.17
C LEU A 90 13.42 -9.13 -9.98
N THR A 91 13.25 -8.61 -8.76
CA THR A 91 13.15 -9.43 -7.54
C THR A 91 11.96 -10.38 -7.62
N GLU A 92 10.81 -9.88 -8.07
CA GLU A 92 9.62 -10.70 -8.29
C GLU A 92 9.85 -11.82 -9.31
N LEU A 93 10.45 -11.52 -10.47
CA LEU A 93 10.72 -12.53 -11.50
C LEU A 93 11.59 -13.67 -10.97
N LEU A 94 12.65 -13.34 -10.24
CA LEU A 94 13.53 -14.34 -9.62
C LEU A 94 12.81 -15.10 -8.51
N GLY A 95 12.03 -14.41 -7.70
CA GLY A 95 11.21 -15.00 -6.66
C GLY A 95 10.21 -16.02 -7.21
N ILE A 96 9.45 -15.66 -8.24
CA ILE A 96 8.48 -16.57 -8.88
C ILE A 96 9.19 -17.76 -9.52
N ARG A 97 10.34 -17.54 -10.18
CA ARG A 97 11.15 -18.63 -10.76
C ARG A 97 11.58 -19.62 -9.68
N ASP A 98 12.08 -19.14 -8.56
CA ASP A 98 12.51 -19.98 -7.44
C ASP A 98 11.32 -20.75 -6.85
N VAL A 99 10.19 -20.09 -6.57
CA VAL A 99 9.00 -20.77 -6.02
C VAL A 99 8.47 -21.88 -6.94
N ARG A 100 8.45 -21.64 -8.26
CA ARG A 100 8.07 -22.66 -9.24
C ARG A 100 9.01 -23.85 -9.21
N SER A 101 10.32 -23.62 -9.05
CA SER A 101 11.32 -24.68 -8.96
C SER A 101 11.16 -25.54 -7.71
N TYR A 102 10.63 -24.97 -6.62
CA TYR A 102 10.32 -25.70 -5.38
C TYR A 102 9.00 -26.49 -5.41
N GLY A 103 8.30 -26.53 -6.55
CA GLY A 103 7.07 -27.32 -6.73
C GLY A 103 5.84 -26.77 -5.98
N SER A 104 5.93 -25.58 -5.40
CA SER A 104 4.82 -24.98 -4.65
C SER A 104 3.82 -24.28 -5.57
N LYS A 105 2.53 -24.36 -5.22
CA LYS A 105 1.47 -23.58 -5.87
C LYS A 105 1.57 -22.13 -5.40
N PHE A 106 2.29 -21.29 -6.14
CA PHE A 106 2.34 -19.85 -5.85
C PHE A 106 0.94 -19.23 -6.01
N PRO A 107 0.43 -18.48 -5.01
CA PRO A 107 -0.87 -17.84 -5.12
C PRO A 107 -0.83 -16.78 -6.23
N LEU A 108 -1.58 -17.01 -7.29
CA LEU A 108 -1.70 -16.09 -8.43
C LEU A 108 -2.56 -14.88 -8.04
N ASN A 109 -2.01 -13.92 -7.32
CA ASN A 109 -2.68 -12.64 -7.10
C ASN A 109 -2.35 -11.70 -8.28
N LEU A 110 -3.15 -11.75 -9.35
CA LEU A 110 -2.91 -11.01 -10.60
C LEU A 110 -2.71 -9.51 -10.35
N LEU A 111 -3.50 -8.92 -9.45
CA LEU A 111 -3.41 -7.49 -9.13
C LEU A 111 -2.07 -7.16 -8.47
N VAL A 112 -1.65 -7.95 -7.48
CA VAL A 112 -0.39 -7.70 -6.78
C VAL A 112 0.82 -7.99 -7.66
N LEU A 113 0.80 -9.10 -8.40
CA LEU A 113 1.94 -9.50 -9.23
C LEU A 113 2.10 -8.67 -10.51
N SER A 114 1.09 -7.90 -10.88
CA SER A 114 1.22 -6.90 -11.96
C SER A 114 1.65 -5.53 -11.44
N SER A 115 1.58 -5.28 -10.12
CA SER A 115 1.87 -3.95 -9.59
C SER A 115 3.33 -3.50 -9.79
N PRO A 116 4.38 -4.34 -9.70
CA PRO A 116 5.76 -3.88 -9.89
C PRO A 116 6.04 -3.43 -11.32
N ILE A 117 5.63 -4.23 -12.31
CA ILE A 117 5.81 -3.87 -13.72
C ILE A 117 5.01 -2.63 -14.10
N VAL A 118 3.74 -2.55 -13.66
CA VAL A 118 2.92 -1.35 -13.91
C VAL A 118 3.51 -0.13 -13.21
N SER A 119 4.01 -0.28 -11.98
CA SER A 119 4.68 0.80 -11.23
C SER A 119 5.91 1.35 -11.95
N SER A 120 6.75 0.47 -12.49
CA SER A 120 7.90 0.86 -13.32
C SER A 120 7.44 1.67 -14.54
N LEU A 121 6.44 1.17 -15.28
CA LEU A 121 5.92 1.83 -16.47
C LEU A 121 5.34 3.21 -16.18
N VAL A 122 4.50 3.34 -15.14
CA VAL A 122 3.88 4.63 -14.80
C VAL A 122 4.91 5.65 -14.31
N TRP A 123 5.99 5.22 -13.65
CA TRP A 123 7.09 6.11 -13.28
C TRP A 123 7.91 6.58 -14.49
N PHE A 124 8.16 5.72 -15.49
CA PHE A 124 8.78 6.15 -16.75
C PHE A 124 7.90 7.13 -17.53
N LEU A 125 6.58 6.97 -17.46
CA LEU A 125 5.61 7.85 -18.14
C LEU A 125 5.23 9.08 -17.31
N PHE A 126 5.61 9.16 -16.04
CA PHE A 126 5.23 10.24 -15.12
C PHE A 126 5.50 11.64 -15.67
N PRO A 127 6.67 11.95 -16.27
CA PRO A 127 6.94 13.28 -16.84
C PRO A 127 5.92 13.73 -17.90
N PHE A 128 5.29 12.77 -18.60
CA PHE A 128 4.34 13.04 -19.68
C PHE A 128 2.88 12.96 -19.23
N THR A 129 2.61 12.24 -18.14
CA THR A 129 1.25 11.85 -17.75
C THR A 129 0.82 12.38 -16.38
N GLY A 130 1.76 12.91 -15.59
CA GLY A 130 1.51 13.48 -14.27
C GLY A 130 1.14 12.46 -13.19
N TYR A 131 0.71 12.96 -12.03
CA TYR A 131 0.50 12.14 -10.82
C TYR A 131 -0.62 11.10 -10.91
N ASN A 132 -1.61 11.30 -11.78
CA ASN A 132 -2.77 10.40 -11.84
C ASN A 132 -2.40 9.00 -12.35
N THR A 133 -1.38 8.87 -13.20
CA THR A 133 -0.94 7.54 -13.67
C THR A 133 -0.26 6.74 -12.57
N LEU A 134 0.47 7.40 -11.66
CA LEU A 134 1.09 6.79 -10.49
C LEU A 134 0.07 6.11 -9.56
N VAL A 135 -1.18 6.60 -9.53
CA VAL A 135 -2.26 5.95 -8.78
C VAL A 135 -2.48 4.50 -9.24
N THR A 136 -2.34 4.22 -10.54
CA THR A 136 -2.60 2.90 -11.12
C THR A 136 -1.74 1.81 -10.48
N GLY A 137 -0.43 2.04 -10.36
CA GLY A 137 0.51 1.06 -9.80
C GLY A 137 0.20 0.73 -8.34
N LEU A 138 -0.03 1.76 -7.53
CA LEU A 138 -0.41 1.61 -6.12
C LEU A 138 -1.79 0.95 -5.96
N LEU A 139 -2.77 1.34 -6.79
CA LEU A 139 -4.14 0.84 -6.72
C LEU A 139 -4.19 -0.67 -6.97
N LEU A 140 -3.45 -1.18 -7.97
CA LEU A 140 -3.34 -2.62 -8.22
C LEU A 140 -2.87 -3.37 -6.98
N TYR A 141 -1.79 -2.90 -6.34
CA TYR A 141 -1.29 -3.51 -5.11
C TYR A 141 -2.35 -3.46 -4.00
N LEU A 142 -2.91 -2.27 -3.72
CA LEU A 142 -3.86 -2.04 -2.63
C LEU A 142 -5.10 -2.90 -2.76
N LEU A 143 -5.75 -2.91 -3.92
CA LEU A 143 -6.94 -3.73 -4.16
C LEU A 143 -6.59 -5.22 -4.06
N GLY A 144 -5.43 -5.62 -4.57
CA GLY A 144 -4.96 -7.01 -4.57
C GLY A 144 -4.68 -7.57 -3.18
N VAL A 145 -3.93 -6.86 -2.33
CA VAL A 145 -3.62 -7.34 -0.97
C VAL A 145 -4.85 -7.31 -0.06
N ASN A 146 -5.75 -6.35 -0.27
CA ASN A 146 -6.95 -6.23 0.56
C ASN A 146 -8.02 -7.30 0.28
N VAL A 147 -7.97 -8.00 -0.88
CA VAL A 147 -8.79 -9.21 -1.09
C VAL A 147 -8.56 -10.23 0.03
N GLY A 148 -7.29 -10.45 0.42
CA GLY A 148 -6.94 -11.38 1.48
C GLY A 148 -7.46 -10.96 2.85
N ILE A 149 -7.39 -9.66 3.15
CA ILE A 149 -7.85 -9.10 4.43
C ILE A 149 -9.36 -9.20 4.54
N PHE A 150 -10.10 -8.76 3.53
CA PHE A 150 -11.56 -8.80 3.53
C PHE A 150 -12.08 -10.24 3.53
N SER A 151 -11.41 -11.15 2.83
CA SER A 151 -11.70 -12.58 2.93
C SER A 151 -11.52 -13.10 4.37
N ALA A 152 -10.38 -12.79 5.00
CA ALA A 152 -10.06 -13.32 6.31
C ALA A 152 -10.85 -12.68 7.47
N THR A 153 -11.29 -11.43 7.31
CA THR A 153 -11.95 -10.66 8.37
C THR A 153 -13.47 -10.65 8.20
N MET A 154 -13.97 -10.36 6.99
CA MET A 154 -15.40 -10.30 6.70
C MET A 154 -15.97 -11.61 6.13
N GLY A 155 -15.14 -12.63 5.93
CA GLY A 155 -15.58 -13.92 5.38
C GLY A 155 -15.95 -13.86 3.90
N LEU A 156 -15.47 -12.84 3.17
CA LEU A 156 -15.71 -12.73 1.73
C LEU A 156 -15.02 -13.85 0.96
N LYS A 157 -15.59 -14.27 -0.17
CA LYS A 157 -14.92 -15.27 -1.02
C LYS A 157 -13.62 -14.68 -1.58
N ALA A 158 -12.49 -15.28 -1.21
CA ALA A 158 -11.20 -14.97 -1.82
C ALA A 158 -11.23 -15.26 -3.33
N LYS A 159 -10.94 -14.23 -4.12
CA LYS A 159 -10.91 -14.29 -5.59
C LYS A 159 -9.51 -13.90 -6.08
N PHE A 160 -8.81 -14.89 -6.63
CA PHE A 160 -7.45 -14.74 -7.14
C PHE A 160 -7.37 -15.19 -8.60
N GLY A 161 -6.28 -14.82 -9.27
CA GLY A 161 -5.98 -15.20 -10.64
C GLY A 161 -6.93 -14.55 -11.63
N ILE A 162 -7.47 -15.36 -12.55
CA ILE A 162 -8.36 -14.89 -13.63
C ILE A 162 -9.61 -14.16 -13.11
N TRP A 163 -10.07 -14.51 -11.90
CA TRP A 163 -11.23 -13.85 -11.28
C TRP A 163 -10.99 -12.37 -10.96
N GLN A 164 -9.72 -11.94 -10.89
CA GLN A 164 -9.34 -10.55 -10.67
C GLN A 164 -9.24 -9.73 -11.97
N LEU A 165 -9.38 -10.37 -13.14
CA LEU A 165 -9.29 -9.69 -14.44
C LEU A 165 -10.24 -8.48 -14.57
N PRO A 166 -11.51 -8.53 -14.11
CA PRO A 166 -12.39 -7.37 -14.19
C PRO A 166 -11.86 -6.16 -13.40
N VAL A 167 -11.37 -6.40 -12.18
CA VAL A 167 -10.80 -5.35 -11.31
C VAL A 167 -9.47 -4.85 -11.89
N PHE A 168 -8.66 -5.74 -12.45
CA PHE A 168 -7.40 -5.40 -13.11
C PHE A 168 -7.64 -4.42 -14.24
N LEU A 169 -8.54 -4.74 -15.18
CA LEU A 169 -8.89 -3.87 -16.30
C LEU A 169 -9.49 -2.54 -15.82
N LEU A 170 -10.39 -2.60 -14.83
CA LEU A 170 -11.02 -1.42 -14.25
C LEU A 170 -9.98 -0.47 -13.61
N SER A 171 -8.93 -1.01 -12.99
CA SER A 171 -7.88 -0.22 -12.32
C SER A 171 -7.11 0.68 -13.28
N PHE A 172 -6.98 0.30 -14.57
CA PHE A 172 -6.35 1.15 -15.57
C PHE A 172 -7.15 2.41 -15.89
N LEU A 173 -8.44 2.51 -15.53
CA LEU A 173 -9.19 3.76 -15.69
C LEU A 173 -8.80 4.82 -14.64
N SER A 174 -7.94 4.48 -13.68
CA SER A 174 -7.55 5.39 -12.58
C SER A 174 -6.73 6.60 -13.03
N PHE A 175 -6.17 6.60 -14.24
CA PHE A 175 -5.56 7.82 -14.82
C PHE A 175 -6.57 8.95 -14.99
N LEU A 176 -7.87 8.64 -15.02
CA LEU A 176 -8.96 9.62 -14.96
C LEU A 176 -9.46 9.72 -13.51
N PRO A 177 -9.14 10.79 -12.77
CA PRO A 177 -9.45 10.87 -11.34
C PRO A 177 -10.95 10.74 -11.02
N LYS A 178 -11.80 11.27 -11.91
CA LYS A 178 -13.27 11.18 -11.79
C LYS A 178 -13.77 9.73 -11.84
N LEU A 179 -13.01 8.81 -12.45
CA LEU A 179 -13.40 7.41 -12.54
C LEU A 179 -13.05 6.60 -11.29
N LEU A 180 -12.21 7.12 -10.39
CA LEU A 180 -11.76 6.39 -9.21
C LEU A 180 -12.90 5.87 -8.33
N VAL A 181 -13.98 6.65 -8.19
CA VAL A 181 -15.19 6.22 -7.46
C VAL A 181 -15.86 5.01 -8.10
N PHE A 182 -15.98 4.98 -9.43
CA PHE A 182 -16.56 3.84 -10.15
C PHE A 182 -15.67 2.61 -10.05
N ILE A 183 -14.34 2.80 -10.02
CA ILE A 183 -13.40 1.71 -9.77
C ILE A 183 -13.63 1.09 -8.40
N LEU A 184 -13.77 1.90 -7.34
CA LEU A 184 -14.03 1.39 -6.00
C LEU A 184 -15.40 0.73 -5.86
N VAL A 185 -16.46 1.34 -6.41
CA VAL A 185 -17.79 0.73 -6.42
C VAL A 185 -17.75 -0.62 -7.15
N GLY A 186 -17.14 -0.68 -8.32
CA GLY A 186 -16.97 -1.91 -9.09
C GLY A 186 -16.18 -2.97 -8.32
N TYR A 187 -15.08 -2.58 -7.68
CA TYR A 187 -14.28 -3.47 -6.83
C TYR A 187 -15.08 -3.97 -5.62
N TYR A 188 -15.84 -3.11 -4.93
CA TYR A 188 -16.64 -3.52 -3.78
C TYR A 188 -17.75 -4.46 -4.19
N VAL A 189 -18.57 -4.11 -5.19
CA VAL A 189 -19.58 -5.01 -5.74
C VAL A 189 -18.94 -6.35 -6.11
N TRP A 190 -17.81 -6.30 -6.82
CA TRP A 190 -17.06 -7.50 -7.17
C TRP A 190 -16.63 -8.31 -5.93
N LEU A 191 -16.20 -7.72 -4.81
CA LEU A 191 -15.86 -8.46 -3.59
C LEU A 191 -17.05 -9.28 -3.06
N TRP A 192 -18.27 -8.76 -3.13
CA TRP A 192 -19.47 -9.40 -2.58
C TRP A 192 -20.04 -10.52 -3.47
N VAL A 193 -19.80 -10.50 -4.79
CA VAL A 193 -20.36 -11.50 -5.72
C VAL A 193 -20.03 -12.93 -5.29
N GLY A 194 -21.05 -13.78 -5.14
CA GLY A 194 -20.86 -15.19 -4.80
C GLY A 194 -20.44 -15.47 -3.34
N THR A 195 -20.48 -14.47 -2.46
CA THR A 195 -20.33 -14.65 -1.02
C THR A 195 -21.69 -14.93 -0.38
N ARG A 196 -21.84 -16.06 0.33
CA ARG A 196 -23.12 -16.48 0.93
C ARG A 196 -23.33 -16.01 2.36
N LYS A 197 -22.26 -15.86 3.14
CA LYS A 197 -22.29 -15.41 4.54
C LYS A 197 -21.18 -14.40 4.76
N VAL A 198 -21.52 -13.30 5.41
CA VAL A 198 -20.62 -12.17 5.60
C VAL A 198 -20.57 -11.88 7.09
N ARG A 199 -19.36 -11.67 7.62
CA ARG A 199 -19.11 -11.21 8.97
C ARG A 199 -18.99 -9.68 8.95
N MET A 200 -19.82 -9.02 9.75
CA MET A 200 -19.79 -7.58 9.88
C MET A 200 -18.77 -7.17 10.94
N GLU A 201 -17.50 -7.15 10.54
CA GLU A 201 -16.41 -6.63 11.37
C GLU A 201 -16.26 -5.12 11.17
N LEU A 202 -16.21 -4.36 12.26
CA LEU A 202 -16.28 -2.89 12.22
C LEU A 202 -15.10 -2.26 11.47
N THR A 203 -13.87 -2.71 11.74
CA THR A 203 -12.65 -2.18 11.12
C THR A 203 -12.65 -2.26 9.58
N PRO A 204 -12.80 -3.45 8.96
CA PRO A 204 -12.82 -3.54 7.49
C PRO A 204 -14.06 -2.85 6.89
N LEU A 205 -15.21 -2.86 7.58
CA LEU A 205 -16.42 -2.16 7.13
C LEU A 205 -16.21 -0.64 7.06
N LEU A 206 -15.66 -0.03 8.12
CA LEU A 206 -15.32 1.39 8.12
C LEU A 206 -14.25 1.72 7.09
N THR A 207 -13.29 0.83 6.88
CA THR A 207 -12.28 1.00 5.81
C THR A 207 -12.96 1.13 4.44
N LEU A 208 -13.94 0.27 4.13
CA LEU A 208 -14.70 0.35 2.86
C LEU A 208 -15.57 1.63 2.80
N ILE A 209 -16.34 1.90 3.85
CA ILE A 209 -17.29 3.04 3.88
C ILE A 209 -16.55 4.37 3.77
N CYS A 210 -15.53 4.59 4.61
CA CYS A 210 -14.74 5.83 4.58
C CYS A 210 -14.01 5.96 3.24
N SER A 211 -13.48 4.85 2.70
CA SER A 211 -12.80 4.88 1.41
C SER A 211 -13.71 5.28 0.26
N LEU A 212 -14.92 4.72 0.20
CA LEU A 212 -15.92 5.12 -0.79
C LEU A 212 -16.37 6.56 -0.59
N SER A 213 -16.65 6.96 0.65
CA SER A 213 -17.19 8.30 0.97
C SER A 213 -16.20 9.41 0.61
N VAL A 214 -14.94 9.26 1.01
CA VAL A 214 -13.86 10.19 0.67
C VAL A 214 -13.61 10.20 -0.84
N THR A 215 -13.59 9.03 -1.49
CA THR A 215 -13.39 8.96 -2.94
C THR A 215 -14.55 9.56 -3.71
N ALA A 216 -15.80 9.31 -3.32
CA ALA A 216 -16.99 9.88 -3.96
C ALA A 216 -17.01 11.40 -3.87
N SER A 217 -16.52 11.97 -2.75
CA SER A 217 -16.39 13.42 -2.61
C SER A 217 -15.47 14.06 -3.66
N SER A 218 -14.54 13.30 -4.27
CA SER A 218 -13.69 13.80 -5.36
C SER A 218 -14.48 14.17 -6.62
N LEU A 219 -15.66 13.57 -6.85
CA LEU A 219 -16.54 13.96 -7.96
C LEU A 219 -17.07 15.40 -7.80
N ILE A 220 -17.31 15.81 -6.56
CA ILE A 220 -17.91 17.09 -6.22
C ILE A 220 -16.82 18.14 -6.02
N LEU A 221 -15.74 17.77 -5.32
CA LEU A 221 -14.71 18.69 -4.84
C LEU A 221 -13.47 18.75 -5.74
N GLY A 222 -13.38 17.91 -6.78
CA GLY A 222 -12.34 17.96 -7.81
C GLY A 222 -10.94 17.49 -7.38
N GLN A 223 -10.78 16.92 -6.19
CA GLN A 223 -9.48 16.64 -5.57
C GLN A 223 -9.16 15.14 -5.53
N GLY A 224 -8.91 14.57 -6.70
CA GLY A 224 -8.77 13.13 -6.90
C GLY A 224 -7.56 12.48 -6.22
N ILE A 225 -6.37 13.07 -6.34
CA ILE A 225 -5.13 12.50 -5.78
C ILE A 225 -5.22 12.41 -4.25
N HIS A 226 -5.69 13.47 -3.59
CA HIS A 226 -5.87 13.44 -2.15
C HIS A 226 -6.99 12.48 -1.72
N ALA A 227 -8.05 12.34 -2.53
CA ALA A 227 -9.11 11.38 -2.25
C ALA A 227 -8.59 9.94 -2.36
N PHE A 228 -7.72 9.67 -3.33
CA PHE A 228 -6.96 8.42 -3.39
C PHE A 228 -6.05 8.26 -2.16
N ALA A 229 -5.25 9.27 -1.83
CA ALA A 229 -4.26 9.20 -0.75
C ALA A 229 -4.89 8.97 0.64
N LEU A 230 -5.89 9.77 1.00
CA LEU A 230 -6.55 9.72 2.31
C LEU A 230 -7.73 8.74 2.35
N GLY A 231 -8.43 8.54 1.23
CA GLY A 231 -9.58 7.65 1.15
C GLY A 231 -9.23 6.21 0.82
N VAL A 232 -8.26 5.95 -0.05
CA VAL A 232 -7.94 4.58 -0.49
C VAL A 232 -6.62 4.11 0.09
N MET A 233 -5.54 4.79 -0.28
CA MET A 233 -4.17 4.38 -0.05
C MET A 233 -3.83 4.22 1.43
N THR A 234 -3.91 5.30 2.21
CA THR A 234 -3.54 5.29 3.62
C THR A 234 -4.40 4.30 4.44
N PRO A 235 -5.75 4.30 4.38
CA PRO A 235 -6.54 3.38 5.19
C PRO A 235 -6.33 1.91 4.77
N MET A 236 -6.22 1.62 3.47
CA MET A 236 -5.96 0.26 2.99
C MET A 236 -4.53 -0.21 3.32
N PHE A 237 -3.52 0.66 3.23
CA PHE A 237 -2.16 0.32 3.68
C PHE A 237 -2.14 0.05 5.17
N TYR A 238 -2.66 0.95 6.01
CA TYR A 238 -2.59 0.79 7.46
C TYR A 238 -3.35 -0.44 7.92
N SER A 239 -4.50 -0.73 7.31
CA SER A 239 -5.24 -1.98 7.49
C SER A 239 -4.38 -3.20 7.14
N CYS A 240 -3.78 -3.22 5.94
CA CYS A 240 -2.97 -4.34 5.47
C CYS A 240 -1.68 -4.57 6.26
N ILE A 241 -0.93 -3.51 6.51
CA ILE A 241 0.32 -3.58 7.25
C ILE A 241 0.02 -4.04 8.67
N THR A 242 -1.00 -3.49 9.33
CA THR A 242 -1.34 -3.93 10.70
C THR A 242 -1.83 -5.37 10.70
N TYR A 243 -2.70 -5.77 9.77
CA TYR A 243 -3.17 -7.16 9.69
C TYR A 243 -2.02 -8.16 9.48
N SER A 244 -1.08 -7.84 8.59
CA SER A 244 0.02 -8.74 8.22
C SER A 244 1.21 -8.72 9.16
N THR A 245 1.47 -7.62 9.87
CA THR A 245 2.61 -7.47 10.80
C THR A 245 2.22 -7.66 12.26
N SER A 246 1.00 -7.26 12.60
CA SER A 246 0.60 -7.01 13.98
C SER A 246 -0.88 -7.39 14.15
N ARG A 247 -1.28 -8.58 13.67
CA ARG A 247 -2.68 -9.03 13.62
C ARG A 247 -3.41 -8.88 14.96
N TYR A 248 -2.72 -9.07 16.07
CA TYR A 248 -3.22 -8.88 17.43
C TYR A 248 -3.69 -7.45 17.74
N ASN A 249 -3.29 -6.47 16.94
CA ASN A 249 -3.68 -5.07 17.02
C ASN A 249 -4.69 -4.68 15.92
N TYR A 250 -5.08 -5.59 15.02
CA TYR A 250 -5.96 -5.25 13.89
C TYR A 250 -7.32 -4.71 14.33
N GLY A 251 -7.91 -5.25 15.39
CA GLY A 251 -9.15 -4.71 15.95
C GLY A 251 -9.03 -3.28 16.49
N ARG A 252 -7.79 -2.78 16.71
CA ARG A 252 -7.53 -1.42 17.19
C ARG A 252 -7.35 -0.41 16.06
N THR A 253 -7.30 -0.82 14.80
CA THR A 253 -7.16 0.13 13.67
C THR A 253 -8.46 0.82 13.30
N THR A 254 -9.59 0.50 13.95
CA THR A 254 -10.92 1.06 13.68
C THR A 254 -10.97 2.59 13.57
N PRO A 255 -10.26 3.38 14.41
CA PRO A 255 -10.31 4.84 14.31
C PRO A 255 -9.62 5.39 13.06
N ILE A 256 -8.66 4.67 12.48
CA ILE A 256 -7.83 5.12 11.36
C ILE A 256 -8.65 5.60 10.16
N PRO A 257 -9.53 4.77 9.54
CA PRO A 257 -10.29 5.19 8.37
C PRO A 257 -11.20 6.40 8.64
N VAL A 258 -11.76 6.52 9.85
CA VAL A 258 -12.62 7.64 10.25
C VAL A 258 -11.81 8.92 10.37
N LEU A 259 -10.69 8.88 11.09
CA LEU A 259 -9.83 10.05 11.29
C LEU A 259 -9.21 10.54 9.97
N LEU A 260 -8.89 9.64 9.03
CA LEU A 260 -8.41 10.00 7.70
C LEU A 260 -9.51 10.65 6.85
N ALA A 261 -10.76 10.16 6.96
CA ALA A 261 -11.89 10.82 6.31
C ALA A 261 -12.12 12.22 6.88
N VAL A 262 -12.08 12.37 8.21
CA VAL A 262 -12.19 13.67 8.88
C VAL A 262 -11.05 14.60 8.47
N SER A 263 -9.81 14.12 8.41
CA SER A 263 -8.65 14.87 7.89
C SER A 263 -8.92 15.38 6.46
N TYR A 264 -9.37 14.51 5.55
CA TYR A 264 -9.72 14.91 4.18
C TYR A 264 -10.75 16.04 4.12
N PHE A 265 -11.85 15.93 4.88
CA PHE A 265 -12.90 16.95 4.86
C PHE A 265 -12.49 18.24 5.58
N LEU A 266 -11.71 18.15 6.65
CA LEU A 266 -11.22 19.33 7.37
C LEU A 266 -10.25 20.16 6.55
N ARG A 267 -9.56 19.59 5.56
CA ARG A 267 -8.63 20.39 4.74
C ARG A 267 -9.30 21.58 4.05
N PHE A 268 -10.60 21.47 3.76
CA PHE A 268 -11.37 22.53 3.11
C PHE A 268 -11.75 23.66 4.08
N LEU A 269 -11.65 23.41 5.39
CA LEU A 269 -11.90 24.37 6.45
C LEU A 269 -10.58 24.91 7.01
N ASN A 270 -9.64 24.02 7.31
CA ASN A 270 -8.32 24.33 7.84
C ASN A 270 -7.32 23.23 7.48
N LEU A 271 -6.35 23.58 6.63
CA LEU A 271 -5.31 22.65 6.15
C LEU A 271 -4.37 22.18 7.27
N GLU A 272 -4.06 23.04 8.24
CA GLU A 272 -3.18 22.72 9.37
C GLU A 272 -3.82 21.66 10.28
N VAL A 273 -5.10 21.84 10.63
CA VAL A 273 -5.84 20.86 11.45
C VAL A 273 -5.97 19.52 10.72
N SER A 274 -6.23 19.56 9.40
CA SER A 274 -6.20 18.36 8.55
C SER A 274 -4.84 17.66 8.61
N GLY A 275 -3.74 18.40 8.51
CA GLY A 275 -2.38 17.89 8.61
C GLY A 275 -2.06 17.28 9.97
N ILE A 276 -2.43 17.95 11.07
CA ILE A 276 -2.25 17.43 12.43
C ILE A 276 -2.97 16.09 12.59
N LEU A 277 -4.21 15.97 12.09
CA LEU A 277 -4.93 14.71 12.13
C LEU A 277 -4.24 13.60 11.34
N PHE A 278 -3.70 13.90 10.15
CA PHE A 278 -2.93 12.92 9.39
C PHE A 278 -1.72 12.43 10.20
N VAL A 279 -0.96 13.35 10.81
CA VAL A 279 0.19 13.01 11.68
C VAL A 279 -0.24 12.14 12.86
N VAL A 280 -1.32 12.51 13.57
CA VAL A 280 -1.86 11.73 14.70
C VAL A 280 -2.22 10.31 14.27
N VAL A 281 -2.87 10.15 13.11
CA VAL A 281 -3.22 8.83 12.58
C VAL A 281 -1.97 8.03 12.21
N THR A 282 -0.98 8.64 11.58
CA THR A 282 0.29 7.98 11.25
C THR A 282 1.03 7.53 12.51
N LEU A 283 1.11 8.37 13.55
CA LEU A 283 1.72 8.02 14.84
C LEU A 283 0.96 6.88 15.52
N TYR A 284 -0.38 6.91 15.48
CA TYR A 284 -1.20 5.82 16.00
C TYR A 284 -0.94 4.51 15.25
N PHE A 285 -0.86 4.56 13.92
CA PHE A 285 -0.48 3.40 13.11
C PHE A 285 0.90 2.85 13.49
N LEU A 286 1.91 3.70 13.64
CA LEU A 286 3.26 3.29 14.06
C LEU A 286 3.27 2.65 15.45
N LEU A 287 2.47 3.18 16.38
CA LEU A 287 2.28 2.57 17.71
C LEU A 287 1.73 1.15 17.60
N LEU A 288 0.77 0.91 16.70
CA LEU A 288 0.18 -0.41 16.49
C LEU A 288 1.16 -1.40 15.87
N ILE A 289 2.13 -0.94 15.06
CA ILE A 289 3.13 -1.81 14.43
C ILE A 289 4.51 -1.80 15.09
N ARG A 290 4.68 -1.10 16.22
CA ARG A 290 5.98 -0.84 16.88
C ARG A 290 6.88 -2.07 17.06
N HIS A 291 6.30 -3.24 17.33
CA HIS A 291 7.07 -4.48 17.54
C HIS A 291 7.70 -5.03 16.26
N ASN A 292 7.31 -4.52 15.10
CA ASN A 292 7.92 -4.81 13.81
C ASN A 292 8.93 -3.74 13.37
N MET A 293 9.03 -2.62 14.10
CA MET A 293 9.96 -1.52 13.83
C MET A 293 11.16 -1.60 14.78
N THR A 294 11.83 -2.76 14.82
CA THR A 294 12.96 -3.00 15.73
C THR A 294 14.17 -3.56 14.99
N ILE A 295 15.38 -3.38 15.56
CA ILE A 295 16.61 -4.00 15.04
C ILE A 295 16.48 -5.53 15.00
N THR A 296 15.80 -6.11 15.99
CA THR A 296 15.52 -7.55 16.03
C THR A 296 14.69 -7.98 14.82
N THR A 297 13.62 -7.25 14.50
CA THR A 297 12.80 -7.54 13.30
C THR A 297 13.59 -7.33 12.01
N LEU A 298 14.42 -6.30 11.93
CA LEU A 298 15.29 -6.08 10.78
C LEU A 298 16.20 -7.30 10.53
N LYS A 299 16.83 -7.83 11.58
CA LYS A 299 17.76 -8.95 11.48
C LYS A 299 17.06 -10.28 11.18
N LEU A 300 15.94 -10.55 11.86
CA LEU A 300 15.31 -11.89 11.88
C LEU A 300 14.08 -12.01 10.97
N GLY A 301 13.54 -10.89 10.47
CA GLY A 301 12.27 -10.87 9.73
C GLY A 301 11.04 -11.17 10.60
N MET A 302 11.20 -11.34 11.91
CA MET A 302 10.14 -11.69 12.86
C MET A 302 9.79 -10.53 13.79
N SER A 303 8.50 -10.40 14.14
CA SER A 303 8.06 -9.40 15.10
C SER A 303 8.69 -9.65 16.47
N ALA A 304 9.23 -8.60 17.10
CA ALA A 304 9.84 -8.70 18.43
C ALA A 304 8.85 -9.17 19.51
N LYS A 305 7.55 -9.05 19.28
CA LYS A 305 6.52 -9.56 20.19
C LYS A 305 6.60 -11.08 20.37
N TYR A 306 6.89 -11.83 19.32
CA TYR A 306 6.93 -13.29 19.36
C TYR A 306 8.27 -13.86 19.87
N LEU A 307 9.25 -12.98 20.13
CA LEU A 307 10.58 -13.35 20.61
C LEU A 307 10.79 -13.00 22.09
N ARG A 308 9.86 -12.25 22.70
CA ARG A 308 9.88 -11.85 24.10
C ARG A 308 8.85 -12.63 24.95
N GLY A 309 8.27 -13.67 24.37
CA GLY A 309 7.30 -14.57 25.01
C GLY A 309 8.00 -15.78 25.60
#